data_AF-A0A6I4TEG9-F1
#
_entry.id   AF-A0A6I4TEG9-F1
#
_cell.length_a   1.000
_cell.length_b   1.000
_cell.length_c   1.000
_cell.angle_alpha   90.00
_cell.angle_beta   90.00
_cell.angle_gamma   90.00
#
_symmetry.space_group_name_H-M   'P 1'
#
loop_
_entity.id
_entity.type
_entity.pdbx_description
1 polymer ?
#
loop_
_entity_poly.entity_id
_entity_poly.type
_entity_poly.pdbx_seq_one_letter_code
_entity_poly.pdbx_strand_id
1 'polypeptide(L)'
;MRMIERLNPGPGIADFWNEFKRPNPYRWPILAGSALLTGSLMFMLTDQAVSLNWLVGGVLALIGGIALFVMLAERVRINIWVLLVAGSITGTILYQFSQERWRIPPKPPEVTWITTFEPGRTDAEIIASNRANQAEQDQLEAEQRQREEEAREAYRALGRASGLDVDAMEREIAREREQDGRRDDRIR
;
A
#
# COMPACT_ATOMS: atom_id res chain seq x y z
N MET A 1 32.32 -6.85 14.01
CA MET A 1 31.01 -7.44 13.69
C MET A 1 30.67 -8.56 14.68
N ARG A 2 30.40 -8.23 15.96
CA ARG A 2 30.18 -9.22 17.05
C ARG A 2 28.77 -9.16 17.68
N MET A 3 27.90 -8.27 17.18
CA MET A 3 26.53 -8.10 17.72
C MET A 3 25.51 -9.03 17.05
N ILE A 4 25.79 -9.55 15.85
CA ILE A 4 24.82 -10.34 15.06
C ILE A 4 24.71 -11.78 15.58
N GLU A 5 25.77 -12.35 16.19
CA GLU A 5 25.74 -13.70 16.79
C GLU A 5 24.83 -13.81 18.03
N ARG A 6 24.51 -12.69 18.69
CA ARG A 6 23.61 -12.66 19.85
C ARG A 6 22.13 -12.64 19.48
N LEU A 7 21.82 -12.29 18.23
CA LEU A 7 20.45 -12.25 17.69
C LEU A 7 20.14 -13.55 16.94
N ASN A 8 20.54 -14.71 17.48
CA ASN A 8 20.10 -15.99 16.93
C ASN A 8 18.66 -16.25 17.42
N PRO A 9 17.63 -16.20 16.54
CA PRO A 9 16.24 -16.40 16.95
C PRO A 9 15.91 -17.87 17.24
N GLY A 10 16.74 -18.80 16.76
CA GLY A 10 16.55 -20.24 16.91
C GLY A 10 16.33 -20.70 18.35
N PRO A 11 17.23 -20.37 19.31
CA PRO A 11 17.03 -20.75 20.71
C PRO A 11 15.78 -20.11 21.33
N GLY A 12 15.42 -18.88 20.97
CA GLY A 12 14.21 -18.22 21.49
C GLY A 12 12.91 -18.90 21.04
N ILE A 13 12.84 -19.35 19.79
CA ILE A 13 11.69 -20.09 19.25
C ILE A 13 11.58 -21.48 19.91
N ALA A 14 12.71 -22.14 20.14
CA ALA A 14 12.75 -23.44 20.82
C ALA A 14 12.30 -23.33 22.29
N ASP A 15 12.72 -22.29 23.00
CA ASP A 15 12.33 -22.05 24.40
C ASP A 15 10.84 -21.72 24.53
N PHE A 16 10.31 -20.91 23.61
CA PHE A 16 8.88 -20.64 23.50
C PHE A 16 8.07 -21.92 23.26
N TRP A 17 8.53 -22.80 22.36
CA TRP A 17 7.84 -24.05 22.04
C TRP A 17 7.84 -25.04 23.21
N ASN A 18 8.93 -25.08 23.97
CA ASN A 18 9.03 -25.90 25.18
C ASN A 18 8.06 -25.40 26.27
N GLU A 19 7.98 -24.09 26.50
CA GLU A 19 7.05 -23.51 27.47
C GLU A 19 5.59 -23.69 27.02
N PHE A 20 5.32 -23.52 25.72
CA PHE A 20 3.99 -23.74 25.15
C PHE A 20 3.51 -25.19 25.31
N LYS A 21 4.42 -26.18 25.36
CA LYS A 21 4.11 -27.61 25.58
C LYS A 21 3.89 -28.02 27.06
N ARG A 22 4.14 -27.15 28.04
CA ARG A 22 3.93 -27.48 29.48
C ARG A 22 2.47 -27.41 29.93
N PRO A 23 1.85 -28.45 30.55
CA PRO A 23 0.45 -28.52 31.01
C PRO A 23 -0.06 -27.32 31.86
N ASN A 24 -0.28 -26.15 31.23
CA ASN A 24 -0.83 -24.96 31.87
C ASN A 24 -2.25 -24.69 31.32
N PRO A 25 -3.26 -24.51 32.19
CA PRO A 25 -4.66 -24.23 31.77
C PRO A 25 -4.83 -22.92 30.98
N TYR A 26 -3.91 -21.96 31.09
CA TYR A 26 -4.06 -20.62 30.49
C TYR A 26 -3.43 -20.45 29.10
N ARG A 27 -2.82 -21.50 28.51
CA ARG A 27 -2.14 -21.39 27.21
C ARG A 27 -3.02 -20.89 26.07
N TRP A 28 -4.14 -21.58 25.86
CA TRP A 28 -5.07 -21.29 24.79
C TRP A 28 -5.77 -19.95 25.01
N PRO A 29 -6.23 -19.60 26.23
CA PRO A 29 -6.75 -18.26 26.51
C PRO A 29 -5.77 -17.12 26.20
N ILE A 30 -4.51 -17.23 26.62
CA ILE A 30 -3.50 -16.18 26.39
C ILE A 30 -3.13 -16.08 24.90
N LEU A 31 -2.99 -17.23 24.23
CA LEU A 31 -2.67 -17.26 22.80
C LEU A 31 -3.84 -16.73 21.97
N ALA A 32 -5.08 -17.11 22.30
CA ALA A 32 -6.27 -16.56 21.66
C ALA A 32 -6.41 -15.05 21.92
N GLY A 33 -6.18 -14.59 23.15
CA GLY A 33 -6.25 -13.16 23.50
C GLY A 33 -5.21 -12.32 22.74
N SER A 34 -3.96 -12.79 22.67
CA SER A 34 -2.88 -12.10 21.94
C SER A 34 -3.06 -12.14 20.42
N ALA A 35 -3.52 -13.28 19.86
CA ALA A 35 -3.86 -13.40 18.45
C ALA A 35 -5.06 -12.51 18.07
N LEU A 36 -6.08 -12.42 18.92
CA LEU A 36 -7.22 -11.53 18.72
C LEU A 36 -6.81 -10.05 18.78
N LEU A 37 -5.99 -9.65 19.75
CA LEU A 37 -5.48 -8.28 19.83
C LEU A 37 -4.65 -7.90 18.59
N THR A 38 -3.71 -8.77 18.20
CA THR A 38 -2.84 -8.53 17.05
C THR A 38 -3.62 -8.56 15.74
N GLY A 39 -4.52 -9.53 15.58
CA GLY A 39 -5.41 -9.65 14.44
C GLY A 39 -6.37 -8.47 14.32
N SER A 40 -6.91 -7.99 15.44
CA SER A 40 -7.77 -6.80 15.49
C SER A 40 -7.03 -5.53 15.05
N LEU A 41 -5.77 -5.35 15.50
CA LEU A 41 -4.94 -4.23 15.08
C LEU A 41 -4.61 -4.28 13.57
N MET A 42 -4.22 -5.45 13.06
CA MET A 42 -3.92 -5.65 11.64
C MET A 42 -5.18 -5.48 10.77
N PHE A 43 -6.33 -5.92 11.27
CA PHE A 43 -7.61 -5.72 10.61
C PHE A 43 -7.97 -4.23 10.52
N MET A 44 -7.75 -3.45 11.59
CA MET A 44 -7.97 -2.00 11.58
C MET A 44 -7.07 -1.23 10.60
N LEU A 45 -5.91 -1.79 10.24
CA LEU A 45 -4.99 -1.20 9.27
C LEU A 45 -5.32 -1.54 7.81
N THR A 46 -6.34 -2.39 7.57
CA THR A 46 -6.75 -2.80 6.22
C THR A 46 -7.84 -1.87 5.69
N ASP A 47 -7.90 -1.61 4.38
CA ASP A 47 -8.93 -0.75 3.75
C ASP A 47 -10.38 -1.18 4.05
N GLN A 48 -10.59 -2.45 4.41
CA GLN A 48 -11.90 -2.96 4.86
C GLN A 48 -12.32 -2.47 6.26
N ALA A 49 -11.42 -1.90 7.06
CA ALA A 49 -11.76 -1.30 8.34
C ALA A 49 -12.57 -0.01 8.20
N VAL A 50 -12.47 0.67 7.05
CA VAL A 50 -13.21 1.91 6.77
C VAL A 50 -14.71 1.66 6.62
N SER A 51 -15.12 0.44 6.27
CA SER A 51 -16.54 0.04 6.23
C SER A 51 -17.05 -0.47 7.58
N LEU A 52 -16.17 -0.73 8.56
CA LEU A 52 -16.55 -1.08 9.91
C LEU A 52 -17.04 0.18 10.62
N ASN A 53 -18.34 0.42 10.49
CA ASN A 53 -19.09 1.53 11.05
C ASN A 53 -18.47 1.96 12.39
N TRP A 54 -18.00 3.20 12.49
CA TRP A 54 -17.38 3.81 13.67
C TRP A 54 -18.03 3.45 15.01
N LEU A 55 -19.34 3.15 15.01
CA LEU A 55 -20.11 2.59 16.12
C LEU A 55 -19.59 1.24 16.63
N VAL A 56 -19.28 0.28 15.76
CA VAL A 56 -18.78 -1.05 16.14
C VAL A 56 -17.37 -0.95 16.71
N GLY A 57 -16.49 -0.16 16.07
CA GLY A 57 -15.16 0.14 16.58
C GLY A 57 -15.21 0.84 17.94
N GLY A 58 -16.11 1.82 18.09
CA GLY A 58 -16.35 2.54 19.34
C GLY A 58 -16.85 1.64 20.47
N VAL A 59 -17.79 0.73 20.18
CA VAL A 59 -18.33 -0.22 21.16
C VAL A 59 -17.28 -1.23 21.60
N LEU A 60 -16.47 -1.77 20.69
CA LEU A 60 -15.38 -2.69 21.04
C LEU A 60 -14.28 -2.00 21.85
N ALA A 61 -13.91 -0.77 21.50
CA ALA A 61 -12.96 0.02 22.28
C ALA A 61 -13.48 0.34 23.68
N LEU A 62 -14.79 0.62 23.82
CA LEU A 62 -15.43 0.88 25.10
C LEU A 62 -15.46 -0.38 25.98
N ILE A 63 -15.82 -1.53 25.41
CA ILE A 63 -15.81 -2.82 26.13
C ILE A 63 -14.38 -3.20 26.54
N GLY A 64 -13.41 -3.07 25.64
CA GLY A 64 -12.00 -3.34 25.93
C GLY A 64 -11.45 -2.40 26.99
N GLY A 65 -11.78 -1.11 26.92
CA GLY A 65 -11.39 -0.10 27.91
C GLY A 65 -11.99 -0.35 29.29
N ILE A 66 -13.27 -0.74 29.36
CA ILE A 66 -13.94 -1.08 30.62
C ILE A 66 -13.35 -2.36 31.22
N ALA A 67 -13.12 -3.40 30.41
CA ALA A 67 -12.51 -4.64 30.87
C ALA A 67 -11.09 -4.40 31.41
N LEU A 68 -10.29 -3.60 30.70
CA LEU A 68 -8.95 -3.22 31.14
C LEU A 68 -8.99 -2.39 32.44
N PHE A 69 -9.95 -1.46 32.55
CA PHE A 69 -10.15 -0.63 33.73
C PHE A 69 -10.53 -1.48 34.95
N VAL A 70 -11.48 -2.40 34.83
CA VAL A 70 -11.89 -3.31 35.91
C VAL A 70 -10.72 -4.21 36.32
N MET A 71 -9.98 -4.75 35.35
CA MET A 71 -8.81 -5.60 35.60
C MET A 71 -7.67 -4.83 36.31
N LEU A 72 -7.48 -3.54 35.99
CA LEU A 72 -6.51 -2.68 36.69
C LEU A 72 -7.00 -2.26 38.08
N ALA A 73 -8.28 -1.92 38.22
CA ALA A 73 -8.87 -1.43 39.47
C ALA A 73 -8.85 -2.50 40.58
N GLU A 74 -9.02 -3.78 40.21
CA GLU A 74 -8.89 -4.89 41.17
C GLU A 74 -7.44 -5.18 41.58
N ARG A 75 -6.47 -4.83 40.73
CA ARG A 75 -5.05 -5.17 40.94
C ARG A 75 -4.23 -4.03 41.53
N VAL A 76 -4.67 -2.78 41.37
CA VAL A 76 -3.91 -1.59 41.75
C VAL A 76 -4.77 -0.70 42.66
N ARG A 77 -4.44 -0.62 43.96
CA ARG A 77 -4.99 0.41 44.86
C ARG A 77 -4.39 1.77 44.50
N ILE A 78 -4.93 2.40 43.48
CA ILE A 78 -4.51 3.74 43.04
C ILE A 78 -5.09 4.77 44.02
N ASN A 79 -4.23 5.62 44.58
CA ASN A 79 -4.67 6.75 45.41
C ASN A 79 -5.45 7.75 44.54
N ILE A 80 -6.66 8.12 44.96
CA ILE A 80 -7.54 9.08 44.26
C ILE A 80 -6.82 10.38 43.86
N TRP A 81 -5.85 10.84 44.67
CA TRP A 81 -5.03 12.00 44.37
C TRP A 81 -4.17 11.85 43.11
N VAL A 82 -3.64 10.66 42.84
CA VAL A 82 -2.86 10.37 41.63
C VAL A 82 -3.76 10.42 40.39
N LEU A 83 -4.98 9.89 40.51
CA LEU A 83 -6.00 9.96 39.44
C LEU A 83 -6.40 11.41 39.14
N LEU A 84 -6.62 12.24 40.16
CA LEU A 84 -6.95 13.65 39.99
C LEU A 84 -5.81 14.43 39.32
N VAL A 85 -4.55 14.15 39.67
CA VAL A 85 -3.38 14.77 39.04
C VAL A 85 -3.21 14.33 37.58
N ALA A 86 -3.37 13.03 37.28
CA ALA A 86 -3.30 12.54 35.90
C ALA A 86 -4.45 13.10 35.04
N GLY A 87 -5.66 13.17 35.62
CA GLY A 87 -6.83 13.75 34.98
C GLY A 87 -6.69 15.24 34.70
N SER A 88 -6.08 16.01 35.60
CA SER A 88 -5.85 17.44 35.40
C SER A 88 -4.81 17.72 34.31
N ILE A 89 -3.72 16.94 34.25
CA ILE A 89 -2.71 17.04 33.18
C ILE A 89 -3.36 16.76 31.82
N THR A 90 -4.10 15.65 31.71
CA THR A 90 -4.76 15.26 30.45
C THR A 90 -5.83 16.27 30.04
N GLY A 91 -6.64 16.73 31.00
CA GLY A 91 -7.69 17.73 30.77
C GLY A 91 -7.11 19.07 30.32
N THR A 92 -5.95 19.47 30.83
CA THR A 92 -5.27 20.71 30.41
C THR A 92 -4.81 20.63 28.95
N ILE A 93 -4.29 19.48 28.52
CA ILE A 93 -3.89 19.25 27.12
C ILE A 93 -5.11 19.30 26.19
N LEU A 94 -6.21 18.65 26.57
CA LEU A 94 -7.44 18.68 25.79
C LEU A 94 -8.07 20.08 25.74
N TYR A 95 -8.01 20.83 26.84
CA TYR A 95 -8.47 22.22 26.88
C TYR A 95 -7.69 23.10 25.91
N GLN A 96 -6.37 22.92 25.82
CA GLN A 96 -5.54 23.65 24.86
C GLN A 96 -5.90 23.30 23.41
N PHE A 97 -6.10 22.00 23.11
CA PHE A 97 -6.53 21.56 21.77
C PHE A 97 -7.91 22.10 21.38
N SER A 98 -8.82 22.25 22.33
CA SER A 98 -10.16 22.81 22.10
C SER A 98 -10.12 24.27 21.63
N GLN A 99 -9.06 25.02 21.97
CA GLN A 99 -8.90 26.41 21.55
C GLN A 99 -8.33 26.56 20.13
N GLU A 100 -7.87 25.48 19.50
CA GLU A 100 -7.37 25.53 18.13
C GLU A 100 -8.53 25.68 17.14
N ARG A 101 -8.79 26.92 16.72
CA ARG A 101 -9.72 27.24 15.64
C ARG A 101 -9.16 26.70 14.32
N TRP A 102 -9.66 25.55 13.90
CA TRP A 102 -9.38 24.94 12.61
C TRP A 102 -9.66 25.92 11.47
N ARG A 103 -8.61 26.35 10.76
CA ARG A 103 -8.73 27.22 9.60
C ARG A 103 -9.14 26.35 8.43
N ILE A 104 -10.40 26.46 8.01
CA ILE A 104 -10.92 25.73 6.84
C ILE A 104 -10.03 26.10 5.64
N PRO A 105 -9.45 25.12 4.92
CA PRO A 105 -8.69 25.41 3.71
C PRO A 105 -9.59 26.13 2.71
N PRO A 106 -9.07 27.11 1.95
CA PRO A 106 -9.87 27.83 0.95
C PRO A 106 -10.52 26.83 -0.01
N LYS A 107 -11.80 27.06 -0.36
CA LYS A 107 -12.52 26.21 -1.32
C LYS A 107 -11.68 26.11 -2.61
N PRO A 108 -11.43 24.91 -3.15
CA PRO A 108 -10.72 24.77 -4.42
C PRO A 108 -11.44 25.58 -5.51
N PRO A 109 -10.71 26.20 -6.45
CA PRO A 109 -11.31 27.02 -7.49
C PRO A 109 -12.24 26.18 -8.37
N GLU A 110 -13.35 26.79 -8.81
CA GLU A 110 -14.24 26.19 -9.80
C GLU A 110 -13.51 26.17 -11.16
N VAL A 111 -13.15 24.98 -11.63
CA VAL A 111 -12.52 24.78 -12.93
C VAL A 111 -13.63 24.66 -13.99
N THR A 112 -13.87 25.72 -14.74
CA THR A 112 -14.73 25.68 -15.93
C THR A 112 -13.99 25.00 -17.08
N TRP A 113 -14.40 23.79 -17.43
CA TRP A 113 -13.88 23.09 -18.60
C TRP A 113 -14.47 23.67 -19.88
N ILE A 114 -13.63 24.22 -20.75
CA ILE A 114 -14.00 24.60 -22.11
C ILE A 114 -13.91 23.33 -22.96
N THR A 115 -15.03 22.63 -23.14
CA THR A 115 -15.07 21.46 -24.03
C THR A 115 -15.06 21.94 -25.48
N THR A 116 -14.03 21.56 -26.24
CA THR A 116 -13.95 21.82 -27.70
C THR A 116 -14.91 20.95 -28.51
N PHE A 117 -15.50 19.92 -27.87
CA PHE A 117 -16.51 19.08 -28.50
C PHE A 117 -17.86 19.80 -28.49
N GLU A 118 -18.49 19.89 -29.66
CA GLU A 118 -19.84 20.44 -29.84
C GLU A 118 -20.85 19.75 -28.90
N PRO A 119 -21.51 20.48 -27.98
CA PRO A 119 -22.56 19.90 -27.17
C PRO A 119 -23.75 19.54 -28.08
N GLY A 120 -24.08 18.24 -28.17
CA GLY A 120 -25.24 17.75 -28.91
C GLY A 120 -24.95 16.80 -30.09
N ARG A 121 -23.69 16.37 -30.29
CA ARG A 121 -23.39 15.33 -31.30
C ARG A 121 -24.17 14.05 -31.03
N THR A 122 -24.71 13.48 -32.10
CA THR A 122 -25.39 12.18 -32.06
C THR A 122 -24.37 11.04 -31.99
N ASP A 123 -24.75 9.89 -31.41
CA ASP A 123 -23.89 8.71 -31.32
C ASP A 123 -23.35 8.26 -32.70
N ALA A 124 -24.14 8.44 -33.76
CA ALA A 124 -23.74 8.11 -35.12
C ALA A 124 -22.57 9.00 -35.62
N GLU A 125 -22.59 10.29 -35.31
CA GLU A 125 -21.53 11.24 -35.66
C GLU A 125 -20.26 10.97 -34.84
N ILE A 126 -20.40 10.55 -33.57
CA ILE A 126 -19.27 10.14 -32.73
C ILE A 126 -18.58 8.91 -33.33
N ILE A 127 -19.34 7.89 -33.71
CA ILE A 127 -18.79 6.68 -34.31
C ILE A 127 -18.11 6.98 -35.65
N ALA A 128 -18.69 7.86 -36.47
CA ALA A 128 -18.08 8.30 -37.73
C ALA A 128 -16.76 9.05 -37.49
N SER A 129 -16.73 9.98 -36.52
CA SER A 129 -15.52 10.72 -36.15
C SER A 129 -14.43 9.81 -35.61
N ASN A 130 -14.77 8.84 -34.75
CA ASN A 130 -13.80 7.90 -34.19
C ASN A 130 -13.21 7.01 -35.29
N ARG A 131 -14.03 6.56 -36.25
CA ARG A 131 -13.54 5.76 -37.38
C ARG A 131 -12.58 6.55 -38.27
N ALA A 132 -12.87 7.82 -38.53
CA ALA A 132 -11.98 8.68 -39.30
C ALA A 132 -10.65 8.89 -38.56
N ASN A 133 -10.70 9.20 -37.26
CA ASN A 133 -9.51 9.38 -36.44
C ASN A 133 -8.67 8.09 -36.34
N GLN A 134 -9.31 6.92 -36.26
CA GLN A 134 -8.60 5.64 -36.24
C GLN A 134 -7.84 5.43 -37.56
N ALA A 135 -8.46 5.74 -38.69
CA ALA A 135 -7.81 5.61 -40.00
C ALA A 135 -6.59 6.54 -40.14
N GLU A 136 -6.69 7.78 -39.66
CA GLU A 136 -5.54 8.70 -39.64
C GLU A 136 -4.44 8.21 -38.69
N GLN A 137 -4.83 7.72 -37.50
CA GLN A 137 -3.89 7.18 -36.53
C GLN A 137 -3.15 5.95 -37.07
N ASP A 138 -3.85 5.04 -37.73
CA ASP A 138 -3.28 3.85 -38.34
C ASP A 138 -2.27 4.20 -39.45
N GLN A 139 -2.57 5.24 -40.26
CA GLN A 139 -1.64 5.75 -41.28
C GLN A 139 -0.36 6.34 -40.66
N LEU A 140 -0.51 7.20 -39.64
CA LEU A 140 0.63 7.80 -38.94
C LEU A 140 1.49 6.75 -38.23
N GLU A 141 0.88 5.71 -37.66
CA GLU A 141 1.60 4.61 -37.03
C GLU A 141 2.34 3.75 -38.07
N ALA A 142 1.74 3.52 -39.25
CA ALA A 142 2.42 2.83 -40.34
C ALA A 142 3.65 3.62 -40.83
N GLU A 143 3.54 4.93 -41.02
CA GLU A 143 4.67 5.79 -41.38
C GLU A 143 5.75 5.81 -40.29
N GLN A 144 5.36 5.89 -39.01
CA GLN A 144 6.32 5.84 -37.91
C GLN A 144 7.04 4.51 -37.86
N ARG A 145 6.35 3.39 -38.06
CA ARG A 145 6.97 2.06 -38.14
C ARG A 145 7.99 1.98 -39.27
N GLN A 146 7.67 2.52 -40.46
CA GLN A 146 8.63 2.60 -41.56
C GLN A 146 9.87 3.43 -41.18
N ARG A 147 9.67 4.63 -40.61
CA ARG A 147 10.79 5.47 -40.15
C ARG A 147 11.63 4.81 -39.07
N GLU A 148 11.02 4.07 -38.16
CA GLU A 148 11.75 3.30 -37.14
C GLU A 148 12.56 2.15 -37.74
N GLU A 149 12.01 1.43 -38.72
CA GLU A 149 12.72 0.37 -39.43
C GLU A 149 13.92 0.93 -40.18
N GLU A 150 13.74 2.02 -40.92
CA GLU A 150 14.81 2.76 -41.61
C GLU A 150 15.87 3.26 -40.62
N ALA A 151 15.45 3.84 -39.49
CA ALA A 151 16.38 4.31 -38.46
C ALA A 151 17.18 3.13 -37.87
N ARG A 152 16.53 2.01 -37.55
CA ARG A 152 17.21 0.81 -37.04
C ARG A 152 18.21 0.27 -38.06
N GLU A 153 17.86 0.23 -39.34
CA GLU A 153 18.78 -0.20 -40.40
C GLU A 153 19.97 0.77 -40.54
N ALA A 154 19.72 2.08 -40.52
CA ALA A 154 20.77 3.09 -40.55
C ALA A 154 21.74 2.95 -39.36
N TYR A 155 21.23 2.73 -38.15
CA TYR A 155 22.07 2.48 -36.97
C TYR A 155 22.86 1.18 -37.06
N ARG A 156 22.29 0.09 -37.59
CA ARG A 156 23.01 -1.16 -37.84
C ARG A 156 24.14 -0.95 -38.85
N ALA A 157 23.86 -0.23 -39.94
CA ALA A 157 24.86 0.09 -40.96
C ALA A 157 26.01 0.92 -40.38
N LEU A 158 25.70 1.92 -39.55
CA LEU A 158 26.70 2.72 -38.84
C LEU A 158 27.54 1.88 -37.87
N GLY A 159 26.91 0.96 -37.13
CA GLY A 159 27.61 0.01 -36.26
C GLY A 159 28.62 -0.85 -37.02
N ARG A 160 28.20 -1.43 -38.16
CA ARG A 160 29.09 -2.22 -39.02
C ARG A 160 30.25 -1.39 -39.58
N ALA A 161 29.96 -0.16 -40.04
CA ALA A 161 30.98 0.73 -40.59
C ALA A 161 32.00 1.21 -39.55
N SER A 162 31.59 1.36 -38.29
CA SER A 162 32.47 1.71 -37.17
C SER A 162 33.26 0.53 -36.58
N GLY A 163 33.08 -0.68 -37.14
CA GLY A 163 33.81 -1.88 -36.75
C GLY A 163 33.18 -2.65 -35.58
N LEU A 164 31.94 -2.36 -35.20
CA LEU A 164 31.17 -3.14 -34.21
C LEU A 164 30.55 -4.38 -34.86
N ASP A 165 30.64 -5.55 -34.19
CA ASP A 165 29.95 -6.78 -34.60
C ASP A 165 28.48 -6.75 -34.15
N VAL A 166 27.66 -6.08 -34.98
CA VAL A 166 26.22 -5.91 -34.75
C VAL A 166 25.49 -7.26 -34.70
N ASP A 167 25.90 -8.23 -35.51
CA ASP A 167 25.21 -9.52 -35.61
C ASP A 167 25.46 -10.39 -34.37
N ALA A 168 26.65 -10.30 -33.76
CA ALA A 168 26.91 -10.92 -32.46
C ALA A 168 26.05 -10.32 -31.34
N MET A 169 25.93 -8.99 -31.30
CA MET A 169 25.08 -8.30 -30.32
C MET A 169 23.60 -8.70 -30.47
N GLU A 170 23.07 -8.76 -31.71
CA GLU A 170 21.68 -9.19 -31.93
C GLU A 170 21.42 -10.63 -31.45
N ARG A 171 22.37 -11.55 -31.66
CA ARG A 171 22.28 -12.93 -31.14
C ARG A 171 22.27 -13.00 -29.61
N GLU A 172 23.02 -12.13 -28.95
CA GLU A 172 23.03 -12.03 -27.49
C GLU A 172 21.71 -11.47 -26.95
N ILE A 173 21.23 -10.37 -27.53
CA ILE A 173 19.94 -9.75 -27.17
C ILE A 173 18.78 -10.75 -27.32
N ALA A 174 18.78 -11.56 -28.40
CA ALA A 174 17.75 -12.60 -28.59
C ALA A 174 17.78 -13.65 -27.48
N ARG A 175 18.98 -14.10 -27.07
CA ARG A 175 19.15 -15.06 -25.98
C ARG A 175 18.71 -14.50 -24.63
N GLU A 176 18.94 -13.21 -24.37
CA GLU A 176 18.48 -12.54 -23.15
C GLU A 176 16.96 -12.42 -23.11
N ARG A 177 16.33 -11.96 -24.20
CA ARG A 177 14.86 -11.85 -24.28
C ARG A 177 14.15 -13.17 -24.05
N GLU A 178 14.69 -14.27 -24.57
CA GLU A 178 14.15 -15.63 -24.32
C GLU A 178 14.34 -16.10 -22.87
N GLN A 179 15.39 -15.66 -22.18
CA GLN A 179 15.64 -15.99 -20.78
C GLN A 179 14.73 -15.18 -19.86
N ASP A 180 14.54 -13.90 -20.16
CA ASP A 180 13.65 -13.00 -19.40
C ASP A 180 12.18 -13.43 -19.56
N GLY A 181 11.73 -13.75 -20.78
CA GLY A 181 10.38 -14.30 -20.98
C GLY A 181 10.15 -15.61 -20.20
N ARG A 182 11.15 -16.50 -20.17
CA ARG A 182 11.09 -17.74 -19.36
C ARG A 182 11.17 -17.50 -17.86
N ARG A 183 11.72 -16.37 -17.40
CA ARG A 183 11.70 -15.97 -15.99
C ARG A 183 10.33 -15.44 -15.61
N ASP A 184 9.74 -14.58 -16.43
CA ASP A 184 8.42 -14.00 -16.18
C ASP A 184 7.32 -15.07 -16.15
N ASP A 185 7.36 -16.05 -17.05
CA ASP A 185 6.43 -17.19 -17.05
C ASP A 185 6.57 -18.10 -15.82
N ARG A 186 7.71 -18.03 -15.11
CA ARG A 186 7.94 -18.80 -13.88
C ARG A 186 7.47 -18.06 -12.62
N ILE A 187 7.21 -16.76 -12.72
CA ILE A 187 6.80 -15.89 -11.61
C ILE A 187 5.27 -15.68 -11.60
N ARG A 188 4.58 -15.90 -12.73
CA ARG A 188 3.11 -15.98 -12.80
C ARG A 188 2.57 -17.36 -12.38
#